data_AF-A0A349NBI5-F1
#
_entry.id   AF-A0A349NBI5-F1
#
_cell.length_a   1.000
_cell.length_b   1.000
_cell.length_c   1.000
_cell.angle_alpha   90.00
_cell.angle_beta   90.00
_cell.angle_gamma   90.00
#
_symmetry.space_group_name_H-M   'P 1'
#
loop_
_entity.id
_entity.type
_entity.pdbx_description
1 polymer ?
#
loop_
_entity_poly.entity_id
_entity_poly.type
_entity_poly.pdbx_seq_one_letter_code
_entity_poly.pdbx_strand_id
1 'polypeptide(L)'
;FVDSEASVIYNEHKESENGETYETYVFIEGNFYGGDINDKSLRNVTFEELVGTIGDSMKQRNFYPSASADQGDLLVVVHYGLMSVPQDLGDLFQLEMDDPYGEQPFDEDDEDGEEQIVEDPLINDTYFNDLKRLSELSHNNQAGMSNIKLGIGRALKRRNISTAEEFDLRAELEAERYFIILMAYDYKKLRSTKKQELLWTTRFSVPSLGTNFENAYPALARAASSYYGSSLDKYVTTSTHFGTGNVDIQDLETVGIEETEVIEFPINK
;
A
#
# COMPACT_ATOMS: atom_id res chain seq x y z
N PHE A 1 -1.17 0.14 -9.76
CA PHE A 1 0.28 -0.13 -9.63
C PHE A 1 0.47 -1.03 -8.42
N VAL A 2 1.27 -2.10 -8.55
CA VAL A 2 1.66 -2.98 -7.45
C VAL A 2 3.18 -3.19 -7.53
N ASP A 3 3.85 -3.07 -6.40
CA ASP A 3 5.25 -3.37 -6.19
C ASP A 3 5.37 -4.24 -4.94
N SER A 4 6.22 -5.26 -4.98
CA SER A 4 6.43 -6.14 -3.84
C SER A 4 7.88 -6.58 -3.78
N GLU A 5 8.39 -6.65 -2.58
CA GLU A 5 9.76 -7.05 -2.28
C GLU A 5 9.77 -7.92 -1.04
N ALA A 6 10.52 -9.00 -1.10
CA ALA A 6 10.84 -9.85 0.02
C ALA A 6 12.36 -10.00 0.14
N SER A 7 12.86 -10.19 1.36
CA SER A 7 14.24 -10.59 1.57
C SER A 7 14.51 -11.91 0.83
N VAL A 8 15.72 -12.10 0.31
CA VAL A 8 16.07 -13.31 -0.46
C VAL A 8 15.79 -14.57 0.36
N ILE A 9 16.22 -14.56 1.62
CA ILE A 9 16.03 -15.67 2.57
C ILE A 9 14.55 -15.96 2.79
N TYR A 10 13.73 -14.92 3.00
CA TYR A 10 12.30 -15.09 3.19
C TYR A 10 11.63 -15.62 1.92
N ASN A 11 11.95 -15.05 0.76
CA ASN A 11 11.34 -15.43 -0.51
C ASN A 11 11.65 -16.88 -0.90
N GLU A 12 12.89 -17.34 -0.68
CA GLU A 12 13.28 -18.75 -0.87
C GLU A 12 12.49 -19.70 0.06
N HIS A 13 12.26 -19.30 1.31
CA HIS A 13 11.42 -20.06 2.24
C HIS A 13 9.95 -20.03 1.83
N LYS A 14 9.44 -18.88 1.38
CA LYS A 14 8.04 -18.68 1.01
C LYS A 14 7.68 -19.46 -0.24
N GLU A 15 8.48 -19.36 -1.30
CA GLU A 15 8.25 -19.94 -2.63
C GLU A 15 8.80 -21.37 -2.77
N SER A 16 8.64 -22.18 -1.72
CA SER A 16 9.23 -23.53 -1.66
C SER A 16 8.80 -24.44 -2.82
N GLU A 17 9.56 -25.51 -3.10
CA GLU A 17 9.21 -26.49 -4.15
C GLU A 17 7.80 -27.12 -4.00
N ASN A 18 7.25 -27.09 -2.78
CA ASN A 18 5.90 -27.59 -2.48
C ASN A 18 4.80 -26.52 -2.58
N GLY A 19 5.13 -25.34 -3.11
CA GLY A 19 4.26 -24.18 -3.18
C GLY A 19 4.45 -23.22 -2.00
N GLU A 20 3.56 -22.22 -1.95
CA GLU A 20 3.60 -21.13 -0.99
C GLU A 20 3.36 -21.62 0.43
N THR A 21 4.29 -21.34 1.35
CA THR A 21 4.19 -21.78 2.74
C THR A 21 3.04 -21.09 3.48
N TYR A 22 2.38 -21.84 4.37
CA TYR A 22 1.36 -21.31 5.28
C TYR A 22 2.01 -20.46 6.36
N GLU A 23 1.51 -19.24 6.55
CA GLU A 23 1.99 -18.33 7.58
C GLU A 23 0.84 -17.57 8.23
N THR A 24 0.98 -17.31 9.53
CA THR A 24 0.02 -16.53 10.30
C THR A 24 0.47 -15.10 10.49
N TYR A 25 -0.46 -14.15 10.46
CA TYR A 25 -0.17 -12.74 10.67
C TYR A 25 -1.04 -12.11 11.76
N VAL A 26 -0.55 -11.00 12.30
CA VAL A 26 -1.31 -10.04 13.11
C VAL A 26 -1.14 -8.68 12.46
N PHE A 27 -2.25 -7.97 12.23
CA PHE A 27 -2.19 -6.60 11.73
C PHE A 27 -2.01 -5.60 12.87
N ILE A 28 -1.26 -4.53 12.57
CA ILE A 28 -1.20 -3.32 13.40
C ILE A 28 -1.34 -2.10 12.49
N GLU A 29 -2.02 -1.08 12.99
CA GLU A 29 -2.16 0.19 12.29
C GLU A 29 -0.82 0.94 12.24
N GLY A 30 -0.40 1.30 11.04
CA GLY A 30 0.73 2.18 10.79
C GLY A 30 0.26 3.62 10.56
N ASN A 31 1.04 4.37 9.78
CA ASN A 31 0.70 5.75 9.40
C ASN A 31 -0.55 5.85 8.53
N PHE A 32 -1.40 6.81 8.88
CA PHE A 32 -2.50 7.30 8.04
C PHE A 32 -2.13 8.65 7.43
N TYR A 33 -2.30 8.79 6.12
CA TYR A 33 -2.01 10.02 5.39
C TYR A 33 -3.28 10.60 4.80
N GLY A 34 -3.83 11.62 5.44
CA GLY A 34 -5.11 12.21 5.05
C GLY A 34 -5.06 13.01 3.74
N GLY A 35 -3.87 13.46 3.34
CA GLY A 35 -3.68 14.35 2.21
C GLY A 35 -4.09 15.79 2.50
N ASP A 36 -3.59 16.71 1.66
CA ASP A 36 -3.81 18.16 1.83
C ASP A 36 -5.27 18.58 1.60
N ILE A 37 -6.02 17.75 0.86
CA ILE A 37 -7.45 17.91 0.63
C ILE A 37 -8.27 17.04 1.58
N ASN A 38 -9.35 17.61 2.13
CA ASN A 38 -10.23 16.85 3.02
C ASN A 38 -11.11 15.87 2.23
N ASP A 39 -10.60 14.66 2.03
CA ASP A 39 -11.32 13.56 1.40
C ASP A 39 -12.11 12.74 2.44
N LYS A 40 -13.44 12.81 2.36
CA LYS A 40 -14.33 12.06 3.24
C LYS A 40 -14.29 10.56 2.99
N SER A 41 -14.11 10.13 1.74
CA SER A 41 -14.11 8.71 1.39
C SER A 41 -12.93 7.98 2.03
N LEU A 42 -11.79 8.65 2.17
CA LEU A 42 -10.62 8.12 2.86
C LEU A 42 -10.85 7.99 4.38
N ARG A 43 -11.58 8.92 4.99
CA ARG A 43 -11.84 8.96 6.44
C ARG A 43 -13.02 8.09 6.90
N ASN A 44 -13.90 7.72 5.97
CA ASN A 44 -15.07 6.89 6.26
C ASN A 44 -14.70 5.41 6.41
N VAL A 45 -13.63 4.96 5.75
CA VAL A 45 -13.15 3.58 5.83
C VAL A 45 -12.40 3.40 7.14
N THR A 46 -12.87 2.49 7.98
CA THR A 46 -12.19 2.14 9.23
C THR A 46 -10.99 1.24 8.99
N PHE A 47 -10.03 1.25 9.92
CA PHE A 47 -8.88 0.36 9.86
C PHE A 47 -9.31 -1.11 9.80
N GLU A 48 -10.31 -1.49 10.59
CA GLU A 48 -10.84 -2.86 10.67
C GLU A 48 -11.45 -3.32 9.34
N GLU A 49 -12.22 -2.46 8.67
CA GLU A 49 -12.80 -2.76 7.35
C GLU A 49 -11.72 -2.92 6.28
N LEU A 50 -10.70 -2.05 6.31
CA LEU A 50 -9.56 -2.10 5.41
C LEU A 50 -8.79 -3.41 5.57
N VAL A 51 -8.36 -3.74 6.79
CA VAL A 51 -7.55 -4.93 7.04
C VAL A 51 -8.35 -6.22 6.93
N GLY A 52 -9.65 -6.21 7.20
CA GLY A 52 -10.53 -7.35 6.91
C GLY A 52 -10.54 -7.70 5.42
N THR A 53 -10.64 -6.67 4.57
CA THR A 53 -10.66 -6.84 3.10
C THR A 53 -9.29 -7.27 2.55
N ILE A 54 -8.21 -6.69 3.08
CA ILE A 54 -6.83 -7.11 2.74
C ILE A 54 -6.60 -8.54 3.20
N GLY A 55 -7.01 -8.88 4.42
CA GLY A 55 -6.84 -10.21 5.01
C GLY A 55 -7.52 -11.31 4.21
N ASP A 56 -8.70 -11.04 3.63
CA ASP A 56 -9.36 -11.96 2.69
C ASP A 56 -8.55 -12.16 1.40
N SER A 57 -7.96 -11.10 0.86
CA SER A 57 -7.12 -11.18 -0.34
C SER A 57 -5.78 -11.88 -0.08
N MET A 58 -5.23 -11.74 1.13
CA MET A 58 -3.99 -12.40 1.56
C MET A 58 -4.07 -13.93 1.63
N LYS A 59 -5.27 -14.50 1.75
CA LYS A 59 -5.48 -15.97 1.70
C LYS A 59 -5.02 -16.59 0.39
N GLN A 60 -5.03 -15.82 -0.70
CA GLN A 60 -4.54 -16.28 -2.00
C GLN A 60 -3.05 -16.64 -1.97
N ARG A 61 -2.30 -16.08 -1.02
CA ARG A 61 -0.86 -16.30 -0.81
C ARG A 61 -0.54 -17.12 0.45
N ASN A 62 -1.51 -17.93 0.89
CA ASN A 62 -1.46 -18.77 2.09
C ASN A 62 -1.16 -18.03 3.40
N PHE A 63 -1.56 -16.76 3.49
CA PHE A 63 -1.52 -15.99 4.74
C PHE A 63 -2.87 -16.02 5.46
N TYR A 64 -2.85 -16.32 6.75
CA TYR A 64 -4.08 -16.41 7.57
C TYR A 64 -3.95 -15.61 8.87
N PRO A 65 -5.04 -15.04 9.40
CA PRO A 65 -4.98 -14.35 10.68
C PRO A 65 -4.58 -15.31 11.81
N SER A 66 -3.72 -14.86 12.72
CA SER A 66 -3.36 -15.65 13.89
C SER A 66 -4.56 -15.82 14.83
N ALA A 67 -4.56 -16.91 15.60
CA ALA A 67 -5.59 -17.18 16.60
C ALA A 67 -5.55 -16.21 17.79
N SER A 68 -4.41 -15.55 18.02
CA SER A 68 -4.21 -14.56 19.08
C SER A 68 -3.15 -13.54 18.69
N ALA A 69 -3.23 -12.35 19.28
CA ALA A 69 -2.35 -11.24 18.94
C ALA A 69 -0.86 -11.56 19.20
N ASP A 70 -0.55 -12.47 20.10
CA ASP A 70 0.82 -12.84 20.51
C ASP A 70 1.32 -14.16 19.88
N GLN A 71 0.63 -14.69 18.85
CA GLN A 71 1.00 -15.97 18.22
C GLN A 71 1.22 -15.91 16.70
N GLY A 72 1.17 -14.73 16.07
CA GLY A 72 1.50 -14.61 14.65
C GLY A 72 2.96 -14.96 14.33
N ASP A 73 3.20 -15.48 13.12
CA ASP A 73 4.54 -15.57 12.51
C ASP A 73 5.01 -14.18 12.06
N LEU A 74 4.08 -13.40 11.51
CA LEU A 74 4.31 -12.05 10.98
C LEU A 74 3.56 -10.99 11.79
N LEU A 75 4.22 -9.86 12.01
CA LEU A 75 3.56 -8.61 12.40
C LEU A 75 3.46 -7.73 11.16
N VAL A 76 2.25 -7.48 10.68
CA VAL A 76 2.02 -6.73 9.45
C VAL A 76 1.55 -5.31 9.79
N VAL A 77 2.43 -4.34 9.58
CA VAL A 77 2.13 -2.92 9.72
C VAL A 77 1.47 -2.42 8.44
N VAL A 78 0.32 -1.77 8.57
CA VAL A 78 -0.47 -1.29 7.42
C VAL A 78 -0.46 0.23 7.40
N HIS A 79 0.14 0.79 6.36
CA HIS A 79 0.07 2.23 6.06
C HIS A 79 -0.89 2.46 4.91
N TYR A 80 -1.71 3.49 4.99
CA TYR A 80 -2.67 3.82 3.94
C TYR A 80 -2.97 5.31 3.92
N GLY A 81 -3.45 5.80 2.79
CA GLY A 81 -3.75 7.21 2.66
C GLY A 81 -3.74 7.73 1.24
N LEU A 82 -3.58 9.05 1.15
CA LEU A 82 -3.33 9.78 -0.08
C LEU A 82 -1.84 10.11 -0.18
N MET A 83 -1.29 9.91 -1.38
CA MET A 83 0.01 10.42 -1.74
C MET A 83 -0.09 11.84 -2.26
N SER A 84 0.86 12.69 -1.89
CA SER A 84 1.04 14.03 -2.45
C SER A 84 2.14 14.03 -3.50
N VAL A 85 1.95 14.87 -4.52
CA VAL A 85 3.00 15.17 -5.51
C VAL A 85 3.99 16.14 -4.84
N PRO A 86 5.31 15.85 -4.84
CA PRO A 86 6.31 16.75 -4.28
C PRO A 86 6.17 18.15 -4.88
N GLN A 87 6.06 19.17 -4.04
CA GLN A 87 5.84 20.54 -4.51
C GLN A 87 7.15 21.26 -4.84
N ASP A 88 8.29 20.79 -4.32
CA ASP A 88 9.61 21.32 -4.66
C ASP A 88 10.75 20.27 -4.73
N LEU A 89 11.92 20.70 -5.21
CA LEU A 89 13.13 19.87 -5.35
C LEU A 89 13.73 19.50 -3.99
N GLY A 90 13.51 20.29 -2.93
CA GLY A 90 14.03 20.02 -1.58
C GLY A 90 13.34 18.82 -0.94
N ASP A 91 12.01 18.72 -1.10
CA ASP A 91 11.23 17.55 -0.71
C ASP A 91 11.79 16.30 -1.39
N LEU A 92 12.09 16.38 -2.70
CA LEU A 92 12.63 15.27 -3.49
C LEU A 92 14.01 14.76 -2.98
N PHE A 93 14.85 15.64 -2.42
CA PHE A 93 16.17 15.28 -1.88
C PHE A 93 16.15 14.86 -0.40
N GLN A 94 15.25 15.41 0.44
CA GLN A 94 15.02 14.89 1.80
C GLN A 94 14.39 13.49 1.78
N LEU A 95 13.61 13.19 0.74
CA LEU A 95 12.96 11.89 0.52
C LEU A 95 13.89 10.71 0.25
N GLU A 96 15.12 10.94 -0.26
CA GLU A 96 16.13 9.89 -0.43
C GLU A 96 16.89 9.59 0.88
N MET A 97 16.93 10.53 1.83
CA MET A 97 17.62 10.35 3.11
C MET A 97 16.70 9.81 4.23
N ASP A 98 15.41 10.15 4.21
CA ASP A 98 14.39 9.65 5.16
C ASP A 98 13.55 8.50 4.56
N ASP A 99 14.15 7.67 3.71
CA ASP A 99 13.53 6.42 3.28
C ASP A 99 13.90 5.30 4.25
N PRO A 100 13.04 4.94 5.24
CA PRO A 100 13.30 3.78 6.11
C PRO A 100 13.33 2.44 5.34
N TYR A 101 13.04 2.49 4.03
CA TYR A 101 13.07 1.38 3.08
C TYR A 101 14.20 1.48 2.04
N GLY A 102 15.03 2.53 2.06
CA GLY A 102 16.32 2.54 1.38
C GLY A 102 17.28 1.61 2.11
N GLU A 103 18.34 1.11 1.46
CA GLU A 103 19.30 0.21 2.10
C GLU A 103 19.62 0.69 3.52
N GLN A 104 19.16 -0.07 4.51
CA GLN A 104 19.42 0.22 5.91
C GLN A 104 20.95 0.31 6.03
N PRO A 105 21.50 1.37 6.64
CA PRO A 105 22.88 1.32 7.07
C PRO A 105 23.02 0.05 7.90
N PHE A 106 24.00 -0.78 7.57
CA PHE A 106 24.46 -1.77 8.52
C PHE A 106 24.84 -1.00 9.78
N ASP A 107 24.04 -1.12 10.84
CA ASP A 107 24.42 -0.67 12.18
C ASP A 107 25.58 -1.57 12.65
N GLU A 108 26.78 -1.30 12.12
CA GLU A 108 28.02 -1.60 12.80
C GLU A 108 28.32 -0.41 13.72
N ASP A 109 28.19 -0.67 15.02
CA ASP A 109 28.70 0.10 16.15
C ASP A 109 27.90 1.32 16.63
N ASP A 110 26.83 1.07 17.39
CA ASP A 110 26.41 1.98 18.48
C ASP A 110 27.09 1.55 19.79
N GLU A 111 28.26 2.15 20.02
CA GLU A 111 28.99 2.12 21.29
C GLU A 111 28.42 3.21 22.22
N ASP A 112 27.93 2.77 23.38
CA ASP A 112 27.74 3.50 24.65
C ASP A 112 26.94 4.82 24.67
N GLY A 113 25.65 4.69 24.98
CA GLY A 113 24.83 5.73 25.58
C GLY A 113 23.89 5.15 26.64
N GLU A 114 24.40 4.93 27.86
CA GLU A 114 23.60 4.43 28.98
C GLU A 114 22.55 5.46 29.43
N GLU A 115 21.27 5.24 29.09
CA GLU A 115 20.14 5.77 29.87
C GLU A 115 19.61 4.70 30.82
N GLN A 116 19.69 5.00 32.11
CA GLN A 116 19.31 4.13 33.21
C GLN A 116 17.78 4.07 33.33
N ILE A 117 17.18 2.94 32.93
CA ILE A 117 15.74 2.67 33.10
C ILE A 117 15.55 1.84 34.39
N VAL A 118 14.74 2.35 35.30
CA VAL A 118 14.40 1.69 36.56
C VAL A 118 13.39 0.58 36.28
N GLU A 119 13.76 -0.68 36.52
CA GLU A 119 12.88 -1.84 36.37
C GLU A 119 11.91 -1.95 37.56
N ASP A 120 10.59 -1.88 37.31
CA ASP A 120 9.55 -2.32 38.24
C ASP A 120 9.18 -3.79 37.90
N PRO A 121 9.29 -4.77 38.82
CA PRO A 121 9.23 -6.19 38.47
C PRO A 121 7.82 -6.80 38.48
N LEU A 122 6.76 -5.99 38.54
CA LEU A 122 5.38 -6.51 38.44
C LEU A 122 4.65 -5.89 37.25
N ILE A 123 4.24 -6.78 36.33
CA ILE A 123 3.47 -6.62 35.09
C ILE A 123 4.33 -6.65 33.82
N ASN A 124 4.07 -7.69 33.01
CA ASN A 124 4.72 -8.04 31.75
C ASN A 124 4.26 -7.09 30.62
N ASP A 125 4.57 -5.79 30.75
CA ASP A 125 4.09 -4.69 29.90
C ASP A 125 4.99 -4.35 28.69
N THR A 126 6.09 -5.09 28.48
CA THR A 126 7.01 -4.84 27.36
C THR A 126 6.37 -5.06 25.99
N TYR A 127 5.47 -6.04 25.86
CA TYR A 127 4.73 -6.28 24.60
C TYR A 127 3.83 -5.09 24.22
N PHE A 128 3.08 -4.56 25.19
CA PHE A 128 2.22 -3.41 24.96
C PHE A 128 3.04 -2.15 24.69
N ASN A 129 4.19 -1.97 25.34
CA ASN A 129 5.07 -0.82 25.08
C ASN A 129 5.80 -0.92 23.72
N ASP A 130 6.17 -2.12 23.25
CA ASP A 130 6.77 -2.30 21.91
C ASP A 130 5.73 -2.13 20.80
N LEU A 131 4.51 -2.66 20.99
CA LEU A 131 3.37 -2.46 20.11
C LEU A 131 2.94 -0.98 20.11
N LYS A 132 3.04 -0.31 21.27
CA LYS A 132 2.80 1.13 21.42
C LYS A 132 3.92 1.95 20.78
N ARG A 133 5.19 1.54 20.81
CA ARG A 133 6.28 2.18 20.05
C ARG A 133 6.10 2.02 18.54
N LEU A 134 5.65 0.85 18.08
CA LEU A 134 5.27 0.63 16.68
C LEU A 134 4.00 1.40 16.30
N SER A 135 3.06 1.56 17.21
CA SER A 135 1.90 2.45 17.07
C SER A 135 2.27 3.93 17.23
N GLU A 136 3.37 4.28 17.90
CA GLU A 136 3.92 5.63 17.94
C GLU A 136 4.65 5.97 16.63
N LEU A 137 4.93 4.97 15.78
CA LEU A 137 5.21 5.20 14.35
C LEU A 137 3.94 5.57 13.58
N SER A 138 2.73 5.34 14.11
CA SER A 138 1.48 5.85 13.55
C SER A 138 1.33 7.33 13.89
N HIS A 139 1.60 8.15 12.88
CA HIS A 139 1.32 9.57 12.87
C HIS A 139 0.11 9.80 11.97
N ASN A 140 -0.88 10.53 12.49
CA ASN A 140 -1.92 11.11 11.66
C ASN A 140 -1.33 12.30 10.92
N ASN A 141 -0.82 12.04 9.72
CA ASN A 141 -0.25 13.07 8.88
C ASN A 141 -1.38 13.78 8.12
N GLN A 142 -1.50 15.08 8.35
CA GLN A 142 -2.38 15.92 7.54
C GLN A 142 -1.85 16.04 6.10
N ALA A 143 -0.52 15.97 5.91
CA ALA A 143 0.10 15.95 4.60
C ALA A 143 0.05 14.56 3.95
N GLY A 144 0.06 14.51 2.62
CA GLY A 144 0.21 13.27 1.85
C GLY A 144 1.62 12.67 1.98
N MET A 145 1.73 11.37 1.70
CA MET A 145 3.05 10.70 1.56
C MET A 145 3.59 10.96 0.15
N SER A 146 4.90 11.12 -0.02
CA SER A 146 5.43 11.33 -1.37
C SER A 146 5.32 10.08 -2.24
N ASN A 147 4.87 10.27 -3.48
CA ASN A 147 4.74 9.22 -4.49
C ASN A 147 6.03 8.42 -4.76
N ILE A 148 7.22 9.00 -4.51
CA ILE A 148 8.49 8.30 -4.73
C ILE A 148 8.62 7.04 -3.84
N LYS A 149 7.95 7.05 -2.68
CA LYS A 149 7.97 5.96 -1.69
C LYS A 149 7.08 4.76 -2.07
N LEU A 150 6.41 4.80 -3.23
CA LEU A 150 5.64 3.67 -3.77
C LEU A 150 6.51 2.57 -4.43
N GLY A 151 7.84 2.68 -4.37
CA GLY A 151 8.75 1.80 -5.12
C GLY A 151 8.96 2.25 -6.57
N ILE A 152 8.29 3.32 -7.01
CA ILE A 152 8.45 3.93 -8.35
C ILE A 152 9.86 4.51 -8.51
N GLY A 153 10.39 5.19 -7.49
CA GLY A 153 11.76 5.72 -7.53
C GLY A 153 12.81 4.62 -7.76
N ARG A 154 12.64 3.47 -7.11
CA ARG A 154 13.46 2.28 -7.35
C ARG A 154 13.27 1.74 -8.76
N ALA A 155 12.03 1.64 -9.25
CA ALA A 155 11.76 1.17 -10.61
C ALA A 155 12.44 2.05 -11.68
N LEU A 156 12.51 3.36 -11.45
CA LEU A 156 13.24 4.32 -12.31
C LEU A 156 14.78 4.13 -12.27
N LYS A 157 15.35 3.67 -11.15
CA LYS A 157 16.81 3.47 -11.00
C LYS A 157 17.34 2.19 -11.66
N ARG A 158 16.49 1.40 -12.31
CA ARG A 158 16.89 0.10 -12.88
C ARG A 158 17.66 0.26 -14.18
N ARG A 159 18.66 -0.60 -14.37
CA ARG A 159 19.64 -0.52 -15.48
C ARG A 159 19.04 -0.67 -16.89
N ASN A 160 17.83 -1.21 -17.04
CA ASN A 160 17.23 -1.58 -18.34
C ASN A 160 15.76 -1.14 -18.48
N ILE A 161 15.42 0.09 -18.08
CA ILE A 161 14.09 0.66 -18.33
C ILE A 161 14.03 1.27 -19.74
N SER A 162 12.95 1.00 -20.49
CA SER A 162 12.69 1.66 -21.77
C SER A 162 12.19 3.08 -21.56
N THR A 163 12.33 3.94 -22.58
CA THR A 163 11.84 5.33 -22.52
C THR A 163 10.34 5.42 -22.28
N ALA A 164 9.55 4.49 -22.82
CA ALA A 164 8.11 4.44 -22.59
C ALA A 164 7.78 4.09 -21.13
N GLU A 165 8.46 3.09 -20.57
CA GLU A 165 8.29 2.72 -19.16
C GLU A 165 8.75 3.83 -18.21
N GLU A 166 9.85 4.52 -18.54
CA GLU A 166 10.30 5.68 -17.76
C GLU A 166 9.25 6.79 -17.79
N PHE A 167 8.69 7.09 -18.97
CA PHE A 167 7.63 8.09 -19.11
C PHE A 167 6.39 7.71 -18.28
N ASP A 168 5.94 6.46 -18.37
CA ASP A 168 4.79 5.97 -17.60
C ASP A 168 5.07 6.10 -16.09
N LEU A 169 6.22 5.64 -15.60
CA LEU A 169 6.58 5.77 -14.19
C LEU A 169 6.66 7.22 -13.71
N ARG A 170 7.15 8.14 -14.54
CA ARG A 170 7.16 9.57 -14.22
C ARG A 170 5.75 10.14 -14.15
N ALA A 171 4.87 9.75 -15.07
CA ALA A 171 3.45 10.13 -15.00
C ALA A 171 2.79 9.58 -13.73
N GLU A 172 3.16 8.37 -13.28
CA GLU A 172 2.67 7.81 -12.02
C GLU A 172 3.16 8.60 -10.79
N LEU A 173 4.34 9.24 -10.82
CA LEU A 173 4.83 10.12 -9.75
C LEU A 173 4.11 11.48 -9.69
N GLU A 174 3.58 11.94 -10.82
CA GLU A 174 2.90 13.24 -10.94
C GLU A 174 1.41 13.17 -10.57
N ALA A 175 0.85 11.99 -10.41
CA ALA A 175 -0.55 11.81 -10.04
C ALA A 175 -0.72 11.72 -8.51
N GLU A 176 -1.74 12.36 -7.94
CA GLU A 176 -2.17 12.05 -6.57
C GLU A 176 -2.82 10.66 -6.52
N ARG A 177 -2.45 9.83 -5.55
CA ARG A 177 -2.83 8.41 -5.52
C ARG A 177 -3.33 7.98 -4.16
N TYR A 178 -4.36 7.15 -4.14
CA TYR A 178 -4.59 6.32 -2.97
C TYR A 178 -3.56 5.22 -2.93
N PHE A 179 -3.12 4.87 -1.74
CA PHE A 179 -2.16 3.80 -1.55
C PHE A 179 -2.45 2.98 -0.30
N ILE A 180 -1.94 1.75 -0.34
CA ILE A 180 -1.79 0.88 0.82
C ILE A 180 -0.39 0.26 0.75
N ILE A 181 0.31 0.25 1.87
CA ILE A 181 1.61 -0.40 2.04
C ILE A 181 1.49 -1.37 3.21
N LEU A 182 1.87 -2.62 2.96
CA LEU A 182 1.97 -3.67 3.95
C LEU A 182 3.44 -3.94 4.20
N MET A 183 3.88 -3.84 5.45
CA MET A 183 5.21 -4.26 5.89
C MET A 183 5.09 -5.44 6.83
N ALA A 184 5.71 -6.57 6.52
CA ALA A 184 5.70 -7.72 7.40
C ALA A 184 7.05 -7.90 8.08
N TYR A 185 7.03 -7.89 9.40
CA TYR A 185 8.20 -8.14 10.23
C TYR A 185 8.19 -9.56 10.80
N ASP A 186 9.37 -10.13 11.06
CA ASP A 186 9.49 -11.38 11.81
C ASP A 186 9.02 -11.15 13.25
N TYR A 187 7.82 -11.66 13.55
CA TYR A 187 7.21 -11.40 14.84
C TYR A 187 7.86 -12.20 15.97
N LYS A 188 8.33 -13.42 15.67
CA LYS A 188 9.00 -14.26 16.65
C LYS A 188 10.30 -13.62 17.08
N LYS A 189 11.07 -13.09 16.13
CA LYS A 189 12.32 -12.38 16.40
C LYS A 189 12.06 -11.06 17.14
N LEU A 190 11.05 -10.30 16.73
CA LEU A 190 10.66 -9.08 17.43
C LEU A 190 10.31 -9.34 18.90
N ARG A 191 9.51 -10.38 19.18
CA ARG A 191 9.13 -10.70 20.57
C ARG A 191 10.29 -11.21 21.43
N SER A 192 11.14 -12.06 20.86
CA SER A 192 12.21 -12.73 21.61
C SER A 192 13.48 -11.89 21.76
N THR A 193 13.82 -11.09 20.75
CA THR A 193 15.08 -10.32 20.70
C THR A 193 14.88 -8.81 20.73
N LYS A 194 13.64 -8.33 20.61
CA LYS A 194 13.30 -6.90 20.47
C LYS A 194 13.86 -6.23 19.20
N LYS A 195 14.44 -7.00 18.28
CA LYS A 195 14.92 -6.52 16.98
C LYS A 195 13.81 -6.61 15.94
N GLN A 196 13.60 -5.52 15.23
CA GLN A 196 12.73 -5.48 14.06
C GLN A 196 13.50 -6.06 12.86
N GLU A 197 12.94 -7.07 12.20
CA GLU A 197 13.47 -7.58 10.94
C GLU A 197 12.35 -7.54 9.91
N LEU A 198 12.50 -6.70 8.89
CA LEU A 198 11.57 -6.59 7.78
C LEU A 198 11.76 -7.77 6.83
N LEU A 199 10.73 -8.59 6.67
CA LEU A 199 10.76 -9.76 5.79
C LEU A 199 10.29 -9.42 4.39
N TRP A 200 9.21 -8.63 4.27
CA TRP A 200 8.70 -8.19 2.98
C TRP A 200 7.88 -6.91 3.08
N THR A 201 7.76 -6.21 1.95
CA THR A 201 6.86 -5.09 1.76
C THR A 201 6.07 -5.25 0.47
N THR A 202 4.76 -4.99 0.51
CA THR A 202 3.90 -4.92 -0.67
C THR A 202 3.23 -3.55 -0.72
N ARG A 203 3.45 -2.81 -1.80
CA ARG A 203 2.97 -1.45 -2.04
C ARG A 203 2.02 -1.46 -3.22
N PHE A 204 0.84 -0.88 -3.06
CA PHE A 204 -0.13 -0.86 -4.14
C PHE A 204 -0.94 0.43 -4.11
N SER A 205 -1.15 0.99 -5.30
CA SER A 205 -1.72 2.33 -5.46
C SER A 205 -2.50 2.49 -6.75
N VAL A 206 -3.41 3.45 -6.74
CA VAL A 206 -4.29 3.80 -7.85
C VAL A 206 -4.49 5.31 -7.90
N PRO A 207 -4.64 5.94 -9.08
CA PRO A 207 -4.97 7.36 -9.17
C PRO A 207 -6.21 7.71 -8.33
N SER A 208 -6.09 8.76 -7.53
CA SER A 208 -7.20 9.26 -6.68
C SER A 208 -8.21 10.08 -7.47
N LEU A 209 -7.77 10.76 -8.53
CA LEU A 209 -8.65 11.56 -9.38
C LEU A 209 -9.72 10.68 -10.03
N GLY A 210 -10.98 11.07 -9.86
CA GLY A 210 -12.13 10.35 -10.41
C GLY A 210 -12.44 9.02 -9.70
N THR A 211 -11.74 8.70 -8.61
CA THR A 211 -12.04 7.55 -7.76
C THR A 211 -12.37 8.03 -6.34
N ASN A 212 -12.87 7.13 -5.50
CA ASN A 212 -13.02 7.38 -4.07
C ASN A 212 -12.42 6.21 -3.31
N PHE A 213 -11.94 6.45 -2.10
CA PHE A 213 -11.21 5.43 -1.36
C PHE A 213 -12.07 4.22 -0.99
N GLU A 214 -13.34 4.45 -0.62
CA GLU A 214 -14.33 3.41 -0.28
C GLU A 214 -14.44 2.34 -1.37
N ASN A 215 -14.38 2.72 -2.65
CA ASN A 215 -14.38 1.80 -3.78
C ASN A 215 -12.98 1.32 -4.18
N ALA A 216 -11.95 2.14 -3.91
CA ALA A 216 -10.58 1.87 -4.32
C ALA A 216 -9.91 0.80 -3.46
N TYR A 217 -10.05 0.83 -2.14
CA TYR A 217 -9.33 -0.08 -1.25
C TYR A 217 -9.64 -1.58 -1.50
N PRO A 218 -10.89 -2.00 -1.81
CA PRO A 218 -11.18 -3.40 -2.13
C PRO A 218 -10.69 -3.80 -3.53
N ALA A 219 -10.62 -2.85 -4.46
CA ALA A 219 -10.04 -3.06 -5.78
C ALA A 219 -8.53 -3.24 -5.67
N LEU A 220 -7.88 -2.36 -4.91
CA LEU A 220 -6.46 -2.41 -4.57
C LEU A 220 -6.07 -3.74 -3.91
N ALA A 221 -6.82 -4.20 -2.90
CA ALA A 221 -6.57 -5.50 -2.25
C ALA A 221 -6.62 -6.67 -3.25
N ARG A 222 -7.61 -6.69 -4.14
CA ARG A 222 -7.72 -7.71 -5.21
C ARG A 222 -6.59 -7.61 -6.24
N ALA A 223 -6.17 -6.40 -6.60
CA ALA A 223 -5.07 -6.23 -7.55
C ALA A 223 -3.73 -6.73 -6.99
N ALA A 224 -3.54 -6.65 -5.67
CA ALA A 224 -2.33 -7.06 -4.97
C ALA A 224 -2.33 -8.53 -4.52
N SER A 225 -3.45 -9.24 -4.63
CA SER A 225 -3.68 -10.53 -3.98
C SER A 225 -2.67 -11.63 -4.35
N SER A 226 -2.18 -11.64 -5.59
CA SER A 226 -1.17 -12.60 -6.07
C SER A 226 0.27 -12.22 -5.71
N TYR A 227 0.51 -11.05 -5.09
CA TYR A 227 1.86 -10.48 -4.94
C TYR A 227 2.30 -10.32 -3.49
N TYR A 228 1.42 -10.55 -2.52
CA TYR A 228 1.78 -10.43 -1.10
C TYR A 228 2.97 -11.31 -0.74
N GLY A 229 3.97 -10.71 -0.10
CA GLY A 229 5.20 -11.41 0.32
C GLY A 229 6.03 -12.00 -0.83
N SER A 230 5.85 -11.52 -2.06
CA SER A 230 6.67 -11.89 -3.22
C SER A 230 7.78 -10.87 -3.47
N SER A 231 8.80 -11.29 -4.23
CA SER A 231 9.76 -10.38 -4.87
C SER A 231 9.45 -10.18 -6.35
N LEU A 232 9.03 -8.97 -6.71
CA LEU A 232 8.76 -8.60 -8.09
C LEU A 232 10.01 -8.03 -8.77
N ASP A 233 10.49 -8.75 -9.79
CA ASP A 233 11.52 -8.23 -10.70
C ASP A 233 11.09 -6.93 -11.36
N LYS A 234 9.77 -6.72 -11.56
CA LYS A 234 9.16 -5.47 -12.03
C LYS A 234 7.79 -5.23 -11.43
N TYR A 235 7.50 -3.95 -11.19
CA TYR A 235 6.15 -3.51 -10.84
C TYR A 235 5.12 -4.03 -11.84
N VAL A 236 3.90 -4.21 -11.35
CA VAL A 236 2.77 -4.68 -12.13
C VAL A 236 1.70 -3.61 -12.22
N THR A 237 1.16 -3.42 -13.41
CA THR A 237 -0.05 -2.63 -13.66
C THR A 237 -1.21 -3.59 -13.91
N THR A 238 -2.06 -3.77 -12.91
CA THR A 238 -3.25 -4.63 -12.99
C THR A 238 -4.50 -3.77 -13.15
N SER A 239 -5.38 -4.17 -14.05
CA SER A 239 -6.75 -3.64 -14.13
C SER A 239 -7.69 -4.52 -13.31
N THR A 240 -8.55 -3.89 -12.52
CA THR A 240 -9.53 -4.57 -11.67
C THR A 240 -10.79 -3.71 -11.61
N HIS A 241 -11.94 -4.34 -11.45
CA HIS A 241 -13.22 -3.62 -11.35
C HIS A 241 -13.33 -2.94 -9.97
N PHE A 242 -13.93 -1.75 -9.88
CA PHE A 242 -14.26 -1.11 -8.61
C PHE A 242 -15.65 -1.58 -8.14
N GLY A 243 -15.79 -2.04 -6.89
CA GLY A 243 -17.05 -2.56 -6.33
C GLY A 243 -17.59 -3.84 -7.01
N THR A 244 -18.79 -4.30 -6.65
CA THR A 244 -19.52 -5.39 -7.35
C THR A 244 -20.36 -4.89 -8.53
N GLY A 245 -19.98 -3.75 -9.12
CA GLY A 245 -20.81 -2.97 -10.04
C GLY A 245 -21.29 -3.77 -11.24
N ASN A 246 -22.55 -4.22 -11.19
CA ASN A 246 -23.27 -4.69 -12.36
C ASN A 246 -23.79 -3.43 -13.06
N VAL A 247 -23.25 -3.12 -14.24
CA VAL A 247 -23.78 -2.03 -15.07
C VAL A 247 -24.94 -2.61 -15.86
N ASP A 248 -26.16 -2.40 -15.38
CA ASP A 248 -27.37 -2.71 -16.12
C ASP A 248 -27.59 -1.57 -17.13
N ILE A 249 -27.07 -1.75 -18.34
CA ILE A 249 -27.37 -0.83 -19.45
C ILE A 249 -28.80 -1.16 -19.86
N GLN A 250 -29.77 -0.41 -19.34
CA GLN A 250 -31.14 -0.46 -19.84
C GLN A 250 -31.18 0.04 -21.29
N ASP A 251 -32.13 -0.48 -22.06
CA ASP A 251 -32.31 -0.10 -23.47
C ASP A 251 -32.43 1.43 -23.62
N LEU A 252 -31.70 1.97 -24.59
CA LEU A 252 -31.69 3.39 -24.91
C LEU A 252 -33.11 3.88 -25.22
N GLU A 253 -33.68 4.72 -24.36
CA GLU A 253 -34.92 5.44 -24.67
C GLU A 253 -34.61 6.64 -25.56
N THR A 254 -35.21 6.65 -26.75
CA THR A 254 -35.03 7.70 -27.75
C THR A 254 -35.84 8.93 -27.33
N VAL A 255 -35.18 9.93 -26.76
CA VAL A 255 -35.83 11.19 -26.33
C VAL A 255 -36.00 12.11 -27.55
N GLY A 256 -37.08 11.89 -28.29
CA GLY A 256 -37.59 12.83 -29.30
C GLY A 256 -36.91 12.74 -30.67
N ILE A 257 -37.73 12.48 -31.68
CA ILE A 257 -37.39 12.68 -33.09
C ILE A 257 -37.76 14.12 -33.38
N GLU A 258 -36.79 14.98 -33.71
CA GLU A 258 -37.11 16.29 -34.26
C GLU A 258 -37.64 16.07 -35.68
N GLU A 259 -38.94 16.31 -35.90
CA GLU A 259 -39.53 16.27 -37.23
C GLU A 259 -38.89 17.39 -38.06
N THR A 260 -37.94 17.02 -38.92
CA THR A 260 -37.42 17.92 -39.94
C THR A 260 -38.57 18.26 -40.90
N GLU A 261 -39.11 19.48 -40.80
CA GLU A 261 -40.06 20.01 -41.77
C GLU A 261 -39.46 19.91 -43.18
N VAL A 262 -40.20 19.26 -44.07
CA VAL A 262 -39.86 19.15 -45.49
C VAL A 262 -40.08 20.51 -46.13
N ILE A 263 -39.00 21.21 -46.45
CA ILE A 263 -39.05 22.46 -47.22
C ILE A 263 -39.36 22.09 -48.68
N GLU A 264 -40.60 22.27 -49.11
CA GLU A 264 -40.98 22.22 -50.53
C GLU A 264 -40.44 23.46 -51.27
N PHE A 265 -39.59 23.24 -52.27
CA PHE A 265 -39.18 24.30 -53.19
C PHE A 265 -40.18 24.42 -54.34
N PRO A 266 -40.73 25.61 -54.64
CA PRO A 266 -41.63 25.80 -55.76
C PRO A 266 -40.87 25.70 -57.09
N ILE A 267 -41.36 24.85 -57.99
CA ILE A 267 -40.88 24.74 -59.37
C ILE A 267 -41.46 25.92 -60.15
N ASN A 268 -40.62 26.89 -60.54
CA ASN A 268 -41.02 27.93 -61.48
C ASN A 268 -41.12 27.36 -62.90
N LYS A 269 -42.25 27.65 -63.55
CA LYS A 269 -42.58 27.37 -64.96
C LYS A 269 -41.74 28.17 -65.93
#